data_AF-A0A916XA46-F1
#
_entry.id   AF-A0A916XA46-F1
#
_cell.length_a   1.000
_cell.length_b   1.000
_cell.length_c   1.000
_cell.angle_alpha   90.00
_cell.angle_beta   90.00
_cell.angle_gamma   90.00
#
_symmetry.space_group_name_H-M   'P 1'
#
loop_
_entity.id
_entity.type
_entity.pdbx_description
1 polymer ?
#
loop_
_entity_poly.entity_id
_entity_poly.type
_entity_poly.pdbx_seq_one_letter_code
_entity_poly.pdbx_strand_id
1 'polypeptide(L)'
;MLTPAQSRAARGLLDWSQADLAVAARVSLSTVRDFEKGRRTPIGNNMSAIRTALEAAGVQFIPENGAGAGVRMERRDAQAKGSAAERMQKQAASRDAAYSAMDKELAGSPASADDKAARKRKLTEPPKGAK
;
A
#
# COMPACT_ATOMS: atom_id res chain seq x y z
N MET A 1 -18.35 11.93 11.38
CA MET A 1 -18.19 11.65 12.83
C MET A 1 -18.67 10.23 13.09
N LEU A 2 -17.97 9.44 13.91
CA LEU A 2 -18.41 8.06 14.24
C LEU A 2 -19.64 8.11 15.14
N THR A 3 -20.71 7.40 14.77
CA THR A 3 -21.92 7.31 15.61
C THR A 3 -21.91 6.07 16.51
N PRO A 4 -22.65 6.06 17.63
CA PRO A 4 -22.82 4.87 18.47
C PRO A 4 -23.37 3.66 17.69
N ALA A 5 -24.29 3.90 16.76
CA ALA A 5 -24.86 2.84 15.93
C ALA A 5 -23.81 2.24 14.98
N GLN A 6 -23.00 3.07 14.33
CA GLN A 6 -21.91 2.61 13.47
C GLN A 6 -20.83 1.85 14.25
N SER A 7 -20.51 2.25 15.49
CA SER A 7 -19.60 1.49 16.37
C SER A 7 -20.11 0.08 16.64
N ARG A 8 -21.38 -0.04 17.05
CA ARG A 8 -22.00 -1.35 17.32
C ARG A 8 -22.08 -2.22 16.06
N ALA A 9 -22.46 -1.63 14.94
CA ALA A 9 -22.54 -2.35 13.66
C ALA A 9 -21.16 -2.83 13.20
N ALA A 10 -20.13 -1.99 13.30
CA ALA A 10 -18.75 -2.34 12.97
C ALA A 10 -18.25 -3.52 13.83
N ARG A 11 -18.50 -3.49 15.14
CA ARG A 11 -18.20 -4.62 16.01
C ARG A 11 -18.96 -5.88 15.62
N GLY A 12 -20.23 -5.76 15.23
CA GLY A 12 -21.03 -6.88 14.73
C GLY A 12 -20.43 -7.52 13.49
N LEU A 13 -19.88 -6.73 12.56
CA LEU A 13 -19.17 -7.25 11.38
C LEU A 13 -17.87 -8.01 11.74
N LEU A 14 -17.20 -7.58 12.81
CA LEU A 14 -15.93 -8.13 13.26
C LEU A 14 -16.09 -9.28 14.28
N ASP A 15 -17.32 -9.57 14.70
CA ASP A 15 -17.62 -10.44 15.86
C ASP A 15 -16.89 -10.00 17.15
N TRP A 16 -16.78 -8.68 17.36
CA TRP A 16 -16.08 -8.09 18.51
C TRP A 16 -17.02 -7.77 19.67
N SER A 17 -16.59 -8.15 20.87
CA SER A 17 -17.17 -7.64 22.11
C SER A 17 -16.79 -6.17 22.34
N GLN A 18 -17.43 -5.52 23.33
CA GLN A 18 -17.01 -4.18 23.77
C GLN A 18 -15.58 -4.18 24.34
N ALA A 19 -15.14 -5.31 24.93
CA ALA A 19 -13.80 -5.45 25.48
C ALA A 19 -12.75 -5.53 24.37
N ASP A 20 -13.03 -6.27 23.29
CA ASP A 20 -12.11 -6.37 22.14
C ASP A 20 -11.88 -5.00 21.51
N LEU A 21 -12.95 -4.22 21.32
CA LEU A 21 -12.83 -2.85 20.82
C LEU A 21 -12.03 -1.95 21.79
N ALA A 22 -12.26 -2.07 23.10
CA ALA A 22 -11.53 -1.29 24.09
C ALA A 22 -10.01 -1.59 24.05
N VAL A 23 -9.65 -2.87 23.94
CA VAL A 23 -8.26 -3.32 23.80
C VAL A 23 -7.65 -2.81 22.50
N ALA A 24 -8.33 -3.02 21.36
CA ALA A 24 -7.83 -2.61 20.04
C ALA A 24 -7.63 -1.08 19.94
N ALA A 25 -8.55 -0.31 20.52
CA ALA A 25 -8.48 1.16 20.53
C ALA A 25 -7.63 1.73 21.67
N ARG A 26 -7.11 0.90 22.58
CA ARG A 26 -6.35 1.32 23.78
C ARG A 26 -7.09 2.37 24.63
N VAL A 27 -8.39 2.15 24.83
CA VAL A 27 -9.25 3.00 25.69
C VAL A 27 -9.87 2.16 26.79
N SER A 28 -10.42 2.80 27.82
CA SER A 28 -11.12 2.08 28.87
C SER A 28 -12.43 1.44 28.35
N LEU A 29 -12.80 0.29 28.89
CA LEU A 29 -14.08 -0.37 28.58
C LEU A 29 -15.29 0.52 28.89
N SER A 30 -15.22 1.32 29.97
CA SER A 30 -16.29 2.25 30.32
C SER A 30 -16.47 3.34 29.26
N THR A 31 -15.39 3.83 28.64
CA THR A 31 -15.46 4.77 27.51
C THR A 31 -16.24 4.17 26.34
N VAL A 32 -15.94 2.94 25.93
CA VAL A 32 -16.66 2.25 24.83
C VAL A 32 -18.13 2.06 25.21
N ARG A 33 -18.41 1.59 26.43
CA ARG A 33 -19.78 1.32 26.88
C ARG A 33 -20.64 2.59 26.95
N ASP A 34 -20.09 3.68 27.49
CA ASP A 34 -20.80 4.96 27.58
C ASP A 34 -21.05 5.58 26.20
N PHE A 35 -20.06 5.49 25.33
CA PHE A 35 -20.18 5.93 23.94
C PHE A 35 -21.28 5.17 23.21
N GLU A 36 -21.23 3.84 23.22
CA GLU A 36 -22.20 3.04 22.49
C GLU A 36 -23.60 3.15 23.06
N LYS A 37 -23.77 3.44 24.36
CA LYS A 37 -25.09 3.73 24.93
C LYS A 37 -25.57 5.15 24.66
N GLY A 38 -24.78 6.00 24.01
CA GLY A 38 -25.10 7.40 23.76
C GLY A 38 -25.08 8.27 25.03
N ARG A 39 -24.49 7.79 26.13
CA ARG A 39 -24.43 8.54 27.39
C ARG A 39 -23.39 9.65 27.36
N ARG A 40 -22.31 9.45 26.61
CA ARG A 40 -21.21 10.40 26.46
C ARG A 40 -20.65 10.34 25.06
N THR A 41 -20.21 11.48 24.55
CA THR A 41 -19.33 11.54 23.39
C THR A 41 -17.89 11.47 23.88
N PRO A 42 -17.09 10.45 23.50
CA PRO A 42 -15.66 10.42 23.79
C PRO A 42 -14.96 11.71 23.36
N ILE A 43 -13.93 12.09 24.12
CA ILE A 43 -13.00 13.15 23.70
C ILE A 43 -12.40 12.81 22.34
N GLY A 44 -11.98 13.84 21.58
CA GLY A 44 -11.54 13.69 20.19
C GLY A 44 -10.49 12.60 19.98
N ASN A 45 -9.49 12.51 20.85
CA ASN A 45 -8.47 11.46 20.78
C ASN A 45 -9.05 10.04 20.90
N ASN A 46 -9.93 9.80 21.88
CA ASN A 46 -10.55 8.49 22.08
C ASN A 46 -11.52 8.15 20.94
N MET A 47 -12.24 9.14 20.41
CA MET A 47 -13.11 8.95 19.25
C MET A 47 -12.30 8.52 18.01
N SER A 48 -11.18 9.19 17.75
CA SER A 48 -10.26 8.84 16.67
C SER A 48 -9.65 7.46 16.87
N ALA A 49 -9.25 7.11 18.09
CA ALA A 49 -8.70 5.80 18.41
C ALA A 49 -9.72 4.66 18.16
N ILE A 50 -10.97 4.84 18.61
CA ILE A 50 -12.06 3.87 18.36
C ILE A 50 -12.29 3.70 16.86
N ARG A 51 -12.43 4.81 16.11
CA ARG A 51 -12.64 4.75 14.66
C ARG A 51 -11.48 4.05 13.96
N THR A 52 -10.24 4.42 14.29
CA THR A 52 -9.03 3.88 13.66
C THR A 52 -8.87 2.39 13.94
N ALA A 53 -9.17 1.92 15.15
CA ALA A 53 -9.10 0.50 15.50
C ALA A 53 -10.06 -0.35 14.65
N LEU A 54 -11.28 0.12 14.45
CA LEU A 54 -12.27 -0.55 13.60
C LEU A 54 -11.85 -0.53 12.13
N GLU A 55 -11.31 0.60 11.64
CA GLU A 55 -10.79 0.70 10.28
C GLU A 55 -9.59 -0.22 10.03
N ALA A 56 -8.65 -0.29 10.98
CA ALA A 56 -7.49 -1.17 10.93
C ALA A 56 -7.89 -2.65 10.92
N ALA A 57 -9.02 -3.00 11.53
CA ALA A 57 -9.60 -4.34 11.49
C ALA A 57 -10.36 -4.64 10.18
N GLY A 58 -10.39 -3.70 9.23
CA GLY A 58 -10.99 -3.88 7.91
C GLY A 58 -12.44 -3.38 7.80
N VAL A 59 -12.92 -2.54 8.71
CA VAL A 59 -14.21 -1.87 8.57
C VAL A 59 -14.08 -0.56 7.80
N GLN A 60 -14.98 -0.30 6.86
CA GLN A 60 -15.11 0.99 6.20
C GLN A 60 -16.41 1.68 6.64
N PHE A 61 -16.30 2.92 7.10
CA PHE A 61 -17.44 3.76 7.45
C PHE A 61 -18.01 4.47 6.21
N ILE A 62 -19.32 4.39 6.04
CA ILE A 62 -20.06 5.07 4.97
C ILE A 62 -20.75 6.29 5.59
N PRO A 63 -20.43 7.52 5.14
CA PRO A 63 -21.14 8.71 5.61
C PRO A 63 -22.59 8.71 5.12
N GLU A 64 -23.44 9.47 5.79
CA GLU A 64 -24.82 9.66 5.36
C GLU A 64 -24.85 10.38 4.00
N ASN A 65 -25.24 9.64 2.97
CA ASN A 65 -25.29 10.09 1.57
C ASN A 65 -26.72 10.01 0.99
N GLY A 66 -27.73 10.28 1.83
CA GLY A 66 -29.15 10.22 1.49
C GLY A 66 -29.85 8.91 1.86
N ALA A 67 -29.10 7.83 2.16
CA ALA A 67 -29.64 6.54 2.61
C ALA A 67 -29.30 6.19 4.08
N GLY A 68 -28.82 7.18 4.85
CA GLY A 68 -28.34 7.00 6.22
C GLY A 68 -26.87 6.58 6.33
N ALA A 69 -26.29 6.74 7.51
CA ALA A 69 -24.91 6.34 7.78
C ALA A 69 -24.78 4.82 7.97
N GLY A 70 -23.69 4.22 7.45
CA GLY A 70 -23.51 2.76 7.46
C GLY A 70 -22.07 2.32 7.70
N VAL A 71 -21.86 0.99 7.71
CA VAL A 71 -20.55 0.34 7.78
C VAL A 71 -20.52 -0.87 6.83
N ARG A 72 -19.35 -1.20 6.29
CA ARG A 72 -19.13 -2.41 5.50
C ARG A 72 -17.72 -2.96 5.73
N MET A 73 -17.47 -4.20 5.35
CA MET A 73 -16.11 -4.72 5.28
C MET A 73 -15.37 -4.11 4.08
N GLU A 74 -14.09 -3.81 4.26
CA GLU A 74 -13.20 -3.45 3.17
C GLU A 74 -13.00 -4.67 2.26
N ARG A 75 -12.95 -4.44 0.94
CA ARG A 75 -12.62 -5.51 0.00
C ARG A 75 -11.19 -5.97 0.25
N ARG A 76 -11.02 -7.26 0.52
CA ARG A 76 -9.69 -7.91 0.60
C ARG A 76 -8.86 -7.71 -0.68
N ASP A 77 -9.51 -7.52 -1.82
CA ASP A 77 -8.84 -7.31 -3.11
C ASP A 77 -8.12 -5.95 -3.21
N ALA A 78 -8.55 -4.96 -2.41
CA ALA A 78 -8.01 -3.60 -2.47
C ALA A 78 -6.75 -3.40 -1.60
N GLN A 79 -6.39 -4.37 -0.76
CA GLN A 79 -5.17 -4.38 0.06
C GLN A 79 -3.99 -5.09 -0.64
N ALA A 80 -4.14 -5.50 -1.89
CA ALA A 80 -3.01 -5.75 -2.79
C ALA A 80 -2.36 -4.45 -3.29
N LYS A 81 -2.29 -3.39 -2.45
CA LYS A 81 -1.60 -2.12 -2.73
C LYS A 81 -0.08 -2.27 -2.56
N GLY A 82 0.42 -3.16 -3.37
CA GLY A 82 1.79 -3.52 -3.64
C GLY A 82 1.79 -4.58 -4.73
N SER A 83 0.86 -4.46 -5.70
CA SER A 83 0.76 -5.43 -6.78
C SER A 83 2.13 -5.51 -7.45
N ALA A 84 2.60 -6.73 -7.71
CA ALA A 84 3.84 -6.95 -8.45
C ALA A 84 3.85 -6.12 -9.75
N ALA A 85 2.68 -5.92 -10.36
CA ALA A 85 2.48 -5.05 -11.52
C ALA A 85 2.91 -3.60 -11.29
N GLU A 86 2.56 -2.99 -10.15
CA GLU A 86 2.94 -1.58 -9.88
C GLU A 86 4.45 -1.45 -9.57
N ARG A 87 5.06 -2.46 -8.93
CA ARG A 87 6.51 -2.52 -8.72
C ARG A 87 7.26 -2.73 -10.04
N MET A 88 6.74 -3.58 -10.92
CA MET A 88 7.29 -3.85 -12.25
C MET A 88 7.17 -2.62 -13.15
N GLN A 89 6.05 -1.88 -13.11
CA GLN A 89 5.89 -0.64 -13.86
C GLN A 89 6.89 0.44 -13.41
N LYS A 90 7.09 0.61 -12.09
CA LYS A 90 8.09 1.55 -11.55
C LYS A 90 9.53 1.14 -11.89
N GLN A 91 9.85 -0.17 -11.88
CA GLN A 91 11.16 -0.69 -12.28
C GLN A 91 11.42 -0.57 -13.78
N ALA A 92 10.43 -0.86 -14.63
CA ALA A 92 10.55 -0.72 -16.08
C ALA A 92 10.75 0.75 -16.48
N ALA A 93 9.96 1.66 -15.91
CA ALA A 93 10.13 3.10 -16.13
C ALA A 93 11.50 3.61 -15.67
N SER A 94 12.01 3.11 -14.54
CA SER A 94 13.38 3.42 -14.08
C SER A 94 14.46 2.85 -15.00
N ARG A 95 14.24 1.69 -15.61
CA ARG A 95 15.19 1.04 -16.52
C ARG A 95 15.22 1.74 -17.88
N ASP A 96 14.07 2.14 -18.40
CA ASP A 96 13.96 2.86 -19.67
C ASP A 96 14.57 4.27 -19.54
N ALA A 97 14.37 4.94 -18.40
CA ALA A 97 15.05 6.20 -18.10
C ALA A 97 16.59 6.03 -18.04
N ALA A 98 17.07 4.93 -17.46
CA ALA A 98 18.50 4.61 -17.41
C ALA A 98 19.09 4.33 -18.81
N TYR A 99 18.38 3.56 -19.65
CA TYR A 99 18.81 3.31 -21.03
C TYR A 99 18.82 4.58 -21.89
N SER A 100 17.81 5.45 -21.75
CA SER A 100 17.76 6.71 -22.51
C SER A 100 18.86 7.69 -22.08
N ALA A 101 19.24 7.70 -20.79
CA ALA A 101 20.37 8.48 -20.30
C ALA A 101 21.70 7.96 -20.84
N MET A 102 21.92 6.63 -20.84
CA MET A 102 23.11 6.00 -21.39
C MET A 102 23.24 6.19 -22.91
N ASP A 103 22.14 6.09 -23.66
CA ASP A 103 22.14 6.29 -25.13
C ASP A 103 22.48 7.74 -25.50
N LYS A 104 21.94 8.71 -24.74
CA LYS A 104 22.28 10.13 -24.90
C LYS A 104 23.75 10.43 -24.58
N GLU A 105 24.36 9.67 -23.68
CA GLU A 105 25.78 9.78 -23.32
C GLU A 105 26.69 9.08 -24.35
N LEU A 106 26.24 7.97 -24.95
CA LEU A 106 26.97 7.23 -26.00
C LEU A 106 26.88 7.87 -27.39
N ALA A 107 25.83 8.64 -27.68
CA ALA A 107 25.64 9.33 -28.95
C ALA A 107 26.72 10.39 -29.26
N GLY A 108 27.63 10.66 -28.32
CA GLY A 108 28.73 11.61 -28.46
C GLY A 108 30.10 11.04 -28.84
N SER A 109 30.25 9.74 -29.16
CA SER A 109 31.58 9.19 -29.53
C SER A 109 31.54 8.30 -30.78
N PRO A 110 32.03 8.79 -31.95
CA PRO A 110 32.13 7.94 -33.14
C PRO A 110 33.34 7.01 -33.01
N ALA A 111 33.11 5.75 -32.63
CA ALA A 111 34.11 4.71 -32.87
C ALA A 111 34.27 4.53 -34.40
N SER A 112 35.46 4.84 -34.92
CA SER A 112 35.79 4.74 -36.34
C SER A 112 35.52 3.32 -36.87
N ALA A 113 35.23 3.21 -38.18
CA ALA A 113 35.11 1.93 -38.87
C ALA A 113 36.34 1.02 -38.64
N ASP A 114 37.50 1.61 -38.37
CA ASP A 114 38.76 0.91 -38.05
C ASP A 114 38.70 0.13 -36.73
N ASP A 115 38.03 0.66 -35.71
CA ASP A 115 37.89 -0.01 -34.40
C ASP A 115 37.00 -1.26 -34.50
N LYS A 116 35.98 -1.22 -35.38
CA LYS A 116 35.13 -2.38 -35.65
C LYS A 116 35.90 -3.47 -36.41
N ALA A 117 36.80 -3.10 -37.32
CA ALA A 117 37.61 -4.05 -38.08
C ALA A 117 38.65 -4.77 -37.19
N ALA A 118 39.26 -4.07 -36.23
CA ALA A 118 40.24 -4.64 -35.30
C ALA A 118 39.62 -5.71 -34.37
N ARG A 119 38.40 -5.49 -33.89
CA ARG A 119 37.70 -6.45 -33.00
C ARG A 119 37.29 -7.73 -33.70
N LYS A 120 36.95 -7.68 -35.00
CA LYS A 120 36.54 -8.87 -35.77
C LYS A 120 37.71 -9.82 -36.04
N ARG A 121 38.93 -9.29 -36.24
CA ARG A 121 40.14 -10.11 -36.44
C ARG A 121 40.60 -10.83 -35.16
N LYS A 122 40.38 -10.24 -33.99
CA LYS A 122 40.77 -10.83 -32.69
C LYS A 122 39.91 -12.04 -32.26
N LEU A 123 38.77 -12.28 -32.92
CA LEU A 123 37.84 -13.36 -32.59
C LEU A 123 38.01 -14.61 -33.48
N THR A 124 38.78 -14.51 -34.57
CA THR A 124 38.93 -15.61 -35.56
C THR A 124 40.24 -16.38 -35.47
N GLU A 125 41.12 -16.07 -34.51
CA GLU A 125 42.34 -16.86 -34.30
C GLU A 125 42.13 -17.88 -33.16
N PRO A 126 42.28 -19.19 -33.41
CA PRO A 126 42.14 -20.20 -32.37
C PRO A 126 43.30 -20.10 -31.36
N PRO A 127 43.04 -20.39 -30.06
CA PRO A 127 44.03 -20.21 -29.00
C PRO A 127 45.25 -21.13 -29.19
N LYS A 128 46.44 -20.54 -29.18
CA LYS A 128 47.73 -21.23 -29.25
C LYS A 128 48.02 -21.97 -27.94
N GLY A 129 48.17 -23.29 -28.03
CA GLY A 129 48.98 -24.10 -27.10
C GLY A 129 48.30 -24.50 -25.80
N ALA A 130 47.49 -25.56 -25.85
CA ALA A 130 47.38 -26.48 -24.72
C ALA A 130 48.48 -27.55 -24.90
N LYS A 131 49.46 -27.55 -24.00
CA LYS A 131 50.26 -28.74 -23.68
C LYS A 131 49.79 -29.24 -22.33
#